data_AF-A0AAN8FGP8-F1
#
_entry.id   AF-A0AAN8FGP8-F1
#
_cell.length_a   1.000
_cell.length_b   1.000
_cell.length_c   1.000
_cell.angle_alpha   90.00
_cell.angle_beta   90.00
_cell.angle_gamma   90.00
#
_symmetry.space_group_name_H-M   'P 1'
#
loop_
_entity.id
_entity.type
_entity.pdbx_description
1 polymer ?
#
loop_
_entity_poly.entity_id
_entity_poly.type
_entity_poly.pdbx_seq_one_letter_code
_entity_poly.pdbx_strand_id
1 'polypeptide(L)'
;MKTSSDDANPVIPRKIIKLSREELQAADSDTLIEKVLSLTDQLSKVTEVAKTLKTREAQARLQFIQKDKELKDLIKERNDAYYSGVSAGPAQRDQLLDPFFYEAFISMKEKIASKDKEISSLKETVKALESSKDWFVL
;
A
#
# COMPACT_ATOMS: atom_id res chain seq x y z
N MET A 1 -9.83 -16.28 10.05
CA MET A 1 -11.07 -15.78 10.68
C MET A 1 -12.10 -15.60 9.57
N LYS A 2 -13.28 -16.24 9.69
CA LYS A 2 -14.37 -16.15 8.70
C LYS A 2 -15.05 -14.78 8.84
N THR A 3 -15.12 -14.01 7.75
CA THR A 3 -15.90 -12.77 7.68
C THR A 3 -17.33 -13.12 7.31
N SER A 4 -18.23 -13.13 8.29
CA SER A 4 -19.67 -13.18 8.07
C SER A 4 -20.12 -11.85 7.46
N SER A 5 -20.19 -11.78 6.13
CA SER A 5 -21.01 -10.79 5.44
C SER A 5 -22.49 -11.12 5.67
N ASP A 6 -23.00 -10.77 6.84
CA ASP A 6 -24.43 -10.46 6.97
C ASP A 6 -24.62 -9.08 6.34
N ASP A 7 -24.78 -9.10 5.02
CA ASP A 7 -25.25 -7.97 4.24
C ASP A 7 -26.75 -7.78 4.53
N ALA A 8 -27.04 -7.34 5.75
CA ALA A 8 -28.33 -6.82 6.14
C ALA A 8 -28.53 -5.49 5.39
N ASN A 9 -28.84 -5.60 4.10
CA ASN A 9 -29.24 -4.50 3.25
C ASN A 9 -30.47 -3.85 3.91
N PRO A 10 -30.38 -2.64 4.50
CA PRO A 10 -31.57 -1.97 4.94
C PRO A 10 -32.33 -1.62 3.67
N VAL A 11 -33.46 -2.29 3.44
CA VAL A 11 -34.38 -2.00 2.34
C VAL A 11 -34.87 -0.57 2.54
N ILE A 12 -34.18 0.38 1.91
CA ILE A 12 -34.60 1.78 1.88
C ILE A 12 -35.96 1.79 1.15
N PRO A 13 -37.06 2.24 1.77
CA PRO A 13 -38.34 2.34 1.08
C PRO A 13 -38.22 3.44 0.01
N ARG A 14 -38.06 3.04 -1.25
CA ARG A 14 -37.86 3.97 -2.39
C ARG A 14 -39.14 4.64 -2.91
N LYS A 15 -40.31 4.32 -2.35
CA LYS A 15 -41.59 4.85 -2.85
C LYS A 15 -42.14 5.90 -1.89
N ILE A 16 -41.96 7.16 -2.27
CA ILE A 16 -42.77 8.26 -1.73
C ILE A 16 -44.20 8.01 -2.21
N ILE A 17 -45.10 7.72 -1.28
CA ILE A 17 -46.53 7.56 -1.59
C ILE A 17 -47.06 8.94 -1.97
N LYS A 18 -47.24 9.18 -3.28
CA LYS A 18 -47.92 10.38 -3.79
C LYS A 18 -49.43 10.10 -3.75
N LEU A 19 -50.15 10.75 -2.84
CA LEU A 19 -51.61 10.70 -2.78
C LEU A 19 -52.18 11.89 -3.57
N SER A 20 -53.25 11.65 -4.34
CA SER A 20 -53.97 12.72 -5.01
C SER A 20 -54.92 13.43 -4.03
N ARG A 21 -55.25 14.68 -4.32
CA ARG A 21 -56.14 15.49 -3.48
C ARG A 21 -57.56 14.92 -3.43
N GLU A 22 -58.02 14.28 -4.51
CA GLU A 22 -59.34 13.66 -4.57
C GLU A 22 -59.47 12.44 -3.64
N GLU A 23 -58.42 11.62 -3.52
CA GLU A 23 -58.40 10.43 -2.66
C GLU A 23 -58.47 10.77 -1.16
N LEU A 24 -57.95 11.92 -0.76
CA LEU A 24 -57.99 12.40 0.63
C LEU A 24 -59.34 13.03 0.98
N GLN A 25 -60.03 13.63 0.01
CA GLN A 25 -61.37 14.21 0.21
C GLN A 25 -62.48 13.16 0.21
N ALA A 26 -62.29 12.04 -0.49
CA ALA A 26 -63.25 10.94 -0.54
C ALA A 26 -63.11 9.94 0.64
N ALA A 27 -62.11 10.11 1.50
CA ALA A 27 -61.83 9.21 2.62
C ALA A 27 -62.56 9.64 3.89
N ASP A 28 -63.16 8.68 4.59
CA ASP A 28 -63.78 8.90 5.90
C ASP A 28 -62.74 9.30 6.95
N SER A 29 -63.18 10.03 7.99
CA SER A 29 -62.32 10.57 9.05
C SER A 29 -61.43 9.52 9.69
N ASP A 30 -61.97 8.33 9.94
CA ASP A 30 -61.26 7.25 10.63
C ASP A 30 -60.16 6.66 9.72
N THR A 31 -60.44 6.56 8.42
CA THR A 31 -59.46 6.11 7.42
C THR A 31 -58.31 7.12 7.27
N LEU A 32 -58.61 8.42 7.39
CA LEU A 32 -57.59 9.47 7.38
C LEU A 32 -56.73 9.41 8.65
N ILE A 33 -57.32 9.18 9.82
CA ILE A 33 -56.60 9.04 11.10
C ILE A 33 -55.63 7.85 11.05
N GLU A 34 -56.10 6.67 10.61
CA GLU A 34 -55.24 5.50 10.46
C GLU A 34 -54.08 5.73 9.48
N LYS A 35 -54.34 6.43 8.37
CA LYS A 35 -53.29 6.80 7.40
C LYS A 35 -52.27 7.77 8.00
N VAL A 36 -52.70 8.77 8.77
CA VAL A 36 -51.79 9.71 9.44
C VAL A 36 -50.91 8.97 10.46
N LEU A 37 -51.47 8.05 11.24
CA LEU A 37 -50.70 7.22 12.17
C LEU A 37 -49.68 6.34 11.43
N SER A 38 -50.11 5.67 10.35
CA SER A 38 -49.25 4.83 9.52
C SER A 38 -48.10 5.62 8.88
N LEU A 39 -48.38 6.81 8.33
CA LEU A 39 -47.36 7.68 7.76
C LEU A 39 -46.40 8.21 8.83
N THR A 40 -46.89 8.49 10.04
CA THR A 40 -46.06 8.92 11.17
C THR A 40 -45.11 7.80 11.62
N ASP A 41 -45.59 6.56 11.67
CA ASP A 41 -44.79 5.38 11.97
C ASP A 41 -43.75 5.08 10.87
N GLN A 42 -44.11 5.29 9.61
CA GLN A 42 -43.16 5.17 8.51
C GLN A 42 -42.07 6.25 8.60
N LEU A 43 -42.46 7.50 8.91
CA LEU A 43 -41.53 8.60 9.07
C LEU A 43 -40.57 8.39 10.25
N SER A 44 -41.06 7.88 11.38
CA SER A 44 -40.22 7.58 12.55
C SER A 44 -39.20 6.49 12.23
N LYS A 45 -39.62 5.40 11.57
CA LYS A 45 -38.75 4.31 11.11
C LYS A 45 -37.66 4.81 10.15
N VAL A 46 -38.05 5.60 9.15
CA VAL A 46 -37.10 6.18 8.19
C VAL A 46 -36.11 7.13 8.89
N THR A 47 -36.57 7.89 9.88
CA THR A 47 -35.70 8.79 10.65
C THR A 47 -34.65 8.03 11.45
N GLU A 48 -35.01 6.93 12.10
CA GLU A 48 -34.06 6.09 12.83
C GLU A 48 -33.05 5.39 11.90
N VAL A 49 -33.52 4.88 10.75
CA VAL A 49 -32.62 4.34 9.71
C VAL A 49 -31.66 5.41 9.19
N ALA A 50 -32.14 6.64 8.95
CA ALA A 50 -31.29 7.74 8.50
C ALA A 50 -30.23 8.12 9.54
N LYS A 51 -30.59 8.16 10.84
CA LYS A 51 -29.62 8.40 11.93
C LYS A 51 -28.54 7.33 11.97
N THR A 52 -28.93 6.06 11.94
CA THR A 52 -27.99 4.93 12.01
C THR A 52 -27.04 4.91 10.80
N LEU A 53 -27.55 5.16 9.60
CA LEU A 53 -26.73 5.29 8.39
C LEU A 53 -25.75 6.48 8.48
N LYS A 54 -26.22 7.64 8.96
CA LYS A 54 -25.36 8.81 9.16
C LYS A 54 -24.25 8.54 10.17
N THR A 55 -24.53 7.83 11.27
CA THR A 55 -23.51 7.45 12.25
C THR A 55 -22.52 6.45 11.66
N ARG A 56 -22.98 5.47 10.89
CA ARG A 56 -22.12 4.48 10.23
C ARG A 56 -21.19 5.14 9.20
N GLU A 57 -21.71 6.07 8.41
CA GLU A 57 -20.93 6.84 7.45
C GLU A 57 -19.86 7.69 8.15
N ALA A 58 -20.23 8.38 9.23
CA ALA A 58 -19.27 9.17 10.01
C ALA A 58 -18.15 8.30 10.61
N GLN A 59 -18.49 7.13 11.15
CA GLN A 59 -17.50 6.18 11.66
C GLN A 59 -16.57 5.65 10.56
N ALA A 60 -17.11 5.30 9.39
CA ALA A 60 -16.31 4.85 8.25
C ALA A 60 -15.34 5.94 7.78
N ARG A 61 -15.78 7.21 7.73
CA ARG A 61 -14.91 8.35 7.40
C ARG A 61 -13.79 8.53 8.43
N LEU A 62 -14.08 8.40 9.72
CA LEU A 62 -13.05 8.48 10.77
C LEU A 62 -12.04 7.35 10.66
N GLN A 63 -12.48 6.12 10.41
CA GLN A 63 -11.58 4.97 10.20
C GLN A 63 -10.67 5.19 8.97
N PHE A 64 -11.23 5.72 7.88
CA PHE A 64 -10.43 6.07 6.70
C PHE A 64 -9.34 7.09 7.02
N ILE A 65 -9.67 8.17 7.73
CA ILE A 65 -8.71 9.21 8.12
C ILE A 65 -7.61 8.63 9.02
N GLN A 66 -7.96 7.76 9.97
CA GLN A 66 -6.99 7.08 10.83
C GLN A 66 -6.03 6.22 10.01
N LYS A 67 -6.55 5.42 9.07
CA LYS A 67 -5.75 4.55 8.20
C LYS A 67 -4.86 5.34 7.23
N ASP A 68 -5.34 6.44 6.68
CA ASP A 68 -4.53 7.34 5.84
C ASP A 68 -3.36 7.95 6.63
N LYS A 69 -3.59 8.33 7.89
CA LYS A 69 -2.53 8.82 8.77
C LYS A 69 -1.50 7.72 9.06
N GLU A 70 -1.93 6.53 9.46
CA GLU A 70 -1.04 5.38 9.70
C GLU A 70 -0.17 5.08 8.46
N LEU A 71 -0.75 5.13 7.27
CA LEU A 71 -0.04 4.91 6.01
C LEU A 71 1.02 5.99 5.77
N LYS A 72 0.69 7.26 5.99
CA LYS A 72 1.64 8.38 5.87
C LYS A 72 2.80 8.26 6.86
N ASP A 73 2.51 7.86 8.10
CA ASP A 73 3.53 7.64 9.13
C ASP A 73 4.48 6.49 8.73
N LEU A 74 3.95 5.37 8.21
CA LEU A 74 4.76 4.26 7.69
C LEU A 74 5.59 4.64 6.46
N ILE A 75 5.04 5.45 5.53
CA ILE A 75 5.80 5.96 4.40
C ILE A 75 6.95 6.85 4.88
N LYS A 76 6.68 7.70 5.87
CA LYS A 76 7.70 8.55 6.46
C LYS A 76 8.79 7.71 7.13
N GLU A 77 8.42 6.73 7.95
CA GLU A 77 9.38 5.83 8.61
C GLU A 77 10.21 5.03 7.58
N ARG A 78 9.59 4.53 6.50
CA ARG A 78 10.31 3.86 5.41
C ARG A 78 11.28 4.80 4.72
N ASN A 79 10.87 6.03 4.43
CA ASN A 79 11.73 7.03 3.81
C ASN A 79 12.87 7.41 4.75
N ASP A 80 12.57 7.65 6.03
CA ASP A 80 13.58 7.92 7.05
C ASP A 80 14.53 6.72 7.16
N ALA A 81 14.08 5.47 7.16
CA ALA A 81 14.97 4.30 7.15
C ALA A 81 15.86 4.22 5.90
N TYR A 82 15.30 4.50 4.72
CA TYR A 82 16.03 4.46 3.45
C TYR A 82 17.01 5.64 3.29
N TYR A 83 16.67 6.81 3.84
CA TYR A 83 17.42 8.06 3.66
C TYR A 83 18.12 8.59 4.92
N SER A 84 17.97 7.98 6.10
CA SER A 84 18.57 8.44 7.38
C SER A 84 20.09 8.41 7.41
N GLY A 85 20.72 7.72 6.44
CA GLY A 85 22.16 7.78 6.21
C GLY A 85 22.60 8.92 5.30
N VAL A 86 21.68 9.57 4.55
CA VAL A 86 21.99 10.48 3.43
C VAL A 86 22.29 11.90 3.92
N SER A 87 23.58 12.20 4.06
CA SER A 87 24.12 13.53 4.28
C SER A 87 24.24 14.31 2.96
N ALA A 88 24.27 15.64 3.03
CA ALA A 88 24.33 16.55 1.87
C ALA A 88 25.72 16.61 1.18
N GLY A 89 26.48 15.49 1.17
CA GLY A 89 27.82 15.40 0.62
C GLY A 89 27.88 14.71 -0.76
N PRO A 90 28.89 14.99 -1.60
CA PRO A 90 29.02 14.42 -2.95
C PRO A 90 29.20 12.89 -2.98
N ALA A 91 29.61 12.28 -1.87
CA ALA A 91 29.97 10.87 -1.79
C ALA A 91 28.77 9.90 -1.78
N GLN A 92 27.53 10.39 -1.84
CA GLN A 92 26.33 9.58 -1.61
C GLN A 92 25.50 9.22 -2.82
N ARG A 93 25.81 9.77 -4.00
CA ARG A 93 25.17 9.34 -5.24
C ARG A 93 25.66 7.95 -5.69
N ASP A 94 26.87 7.55 -5.28
CA ASP A 94 27.49 6.27 -5.64
C ASP A 94 27.10 5.11 -4.72
N GLN A 95 26.73 5.36 -3.46
CA GLN A 95 26.43 4.28 -2.50
C GLN A 95 24.97 3.82 -2.48
N LEU A 96 24.04 4.56 -3.10
CA LEU A 96 22.60 4.30 -2.99
C LEU A 96 21.89 3.90 -4.30
N LEU A 97 22.58 3.82 -5.44
CA LEU A 97 21.91 3.76 -6.74
C LEU A 97 22.43 2.73 -7.75
N ASP A 98 23.05 1.61 -7.33
CA ASP A 98 23.21 0.53 -8.31
C ASP A 98 23.07 -0.91 -7.76
N PRO A 99 21.91 -1.56 -7.95
CA PRO A 99 21.74 -3.00 -7.77
C PRO A 99 22.70 -3.86 -8.62
N PHE A 100 23.25 -3.33 -9.71
CA PHE A 100 24.28 -3.99 -10.52
C PHE A 100 25.68 -3.84 -9.94
N PHE A 101 25.91 -2.96 -8.95
CA PHE A 101 27.24 -2.81 -8.35
C PHE A 101 27.65 -4.06 -7.58
N TYR A 102 26.70 -4.78 -6.96
CA TYR A 102 27.01 -6.02 -6.26
C TYR A 102 27.45 -7.13 -7.23
N GLU A 103 26.78 -7.27 -8.38
CA GLU A 103 27.16 -8.23 -9.41
C GLU A 103 28.43 -7.83 -10.17
N ALA A 104 28.59 -6.54 -10.48
CA ALA A 104 29.81 -6.02 -11.09
C ALA A 104 31.01 -6.14 -10.14
N PHE A 105 30.81 -5.95 -8.83
CA PHE A 105 31.82 -6.17 -7.81
C PHE A 105 32.22 -7.64 -7.71
N ILE A 106 31.25 -8.56 -7.69
CA ILE A 106 31.53 -10.01 -7.71
C ILE A 106 32.30 -10.39 -8.99
N SER A 107 31.81 -9.95 -10.16
CA SER A 107 32.47 -10.21 -11.45
C SER A 107 33.88 -9.64 -11.52
N MET A 108 34.10 -8.45 -10.96
CA MET A 108 35.42 -7.82 -10.91
C MET A 108 36.37 -8.56 -9.96
N LYS A 109 35.87 -9.02 -8.81
CA LYS A 109 36.64 -9.84 -7.87
C LYS A 109 37.10 -11.15 -8.51
N GLU A 110 36.21 -11.83 -9.25
CA GLU A 110 36.56 -13.05 -9.98
C GLU A 110 37.59 -12.80 -11.08
N LYS A 111 37.44 -11.70 -11.82
CA LYS A 111 38.38 -11.30 -12.87
C LYS A 111 39.77 -10.96 -12.32
N ILE A 112 39.85 -10.29 -11.18
CA ILE A 112 41.11 -10.00 -10.49
C ILE A 112 41.78 -11.31 -10.03
N ALA A 113 41.03 -12.23 -9.41
CA ALA A 113 41.57 -13.51 -8.98
C ALA A 113 42.11 -14.35 -10.15
N SER A 114 41.45 -14.32 -11.30
CA SER A 114 41.94 -15.00 -12.51
C SER A 114 43.23 -14.35 -13.04
N LYS A 115 43.32 -13.02 -13.01
CA LYS A 115 44.52 -12.28 -13.43
C LYS A 115 45.70 -12.54 -12.50
N ASP A 116 45.46 -12.64 -11.20
CA ASP A 116 46.53 -12.95 -10.23
C ASP A 116 47.09 -14.36 -10.43
N LYS A 117 46.25 -15.34 -10.81
CA LYS A 117 46.72 -16.68 -11.19
C LYS A 117 47.58 -16.65 -12.46
N GLU A 118 47.13 -15.92 -13.48
CA GLU A 118 47.86 -15.77 -14.74
C GLU A 118 49.22 -15.09 -14.51
N ILE A 119 49.26 -14.02 -13.71
CA ILE A 119 50.50 -13.33 -13.31
C ILE A 119 51.41 -14.27 -12.52
N SER A 120 50.88 -15.09 -11.61
CA SER A 120 51.68 -16.04 -10.83
C SER A 120 52.31 -17.10 -11.73
N SER A 121 51.55 -17.65 -12.67
CA SER A 121 52.06 -18.61 -13.66
C SER A 121 53.10 -17.98 -14.59
N LEU A 122 52.91 -16.73 -15.01
CA LEU A 122 53.89 -15.99 -15.80
C LEU A 122 55.16 -15.69 -14.99
N LYS A 123 55.05 -15.39 -13.69
CA LYS A 123 56.21 -15.24 -12.81
C LYS A 123 56.99 -16.54 -12.66
N GLU A 124 56.30 -17.67 -12.54
CA GLU A 124 56.96 -18.98 -12.48
C GLU A 124 57.68 -19.33 -13.79
N THR A 125 57.08 -19.04 -14.94
CA THR A 125 57.74 -19.25 -16.24
C THR A 125 58.90 -18.29 -16.49
N VAL A 126 58.79 -17.03 -16.09
CA VAL A 126 59.92 -16.08 -16.11
C VAL A 126 61.05 -16.58 -15.22
N LYS A 127 60.75 -17.02 -14.00
CA LYS A 127 61.76 -17.58 -13.08
C LYS A 127 62.41 -18.84 -13.64
N ALA A 128 61.65 -19.71 -14.30
CA ALA A 128 62.18 -20.90 -14.98
C ALA A 128 63.11 -20.53 -16.14
N LEU A 129 62.75 -19.51 -16.94
CA LEU A 129 63.58 -19.00 -18.03
C LEU A 129 64.84 -18.29 -17.53
N GLU A 130 64.75 -17.55 -16.42
CA GLU A 130 65.91 -16.96 -15.75
C GLU A 130 66.87 -18.06 -15.23
N SER A 131 66.35 -19.10 -14.58
CA SER A 131 67.17 -20.25 -14.13
C SER A 131 67.78 -21.06 -15.28
N SER A 132 67.16 -21.05 -16.46
CA SER A 132 67.70 -21.66 -17.68
C SER A 132 68.81 -20.83 -18.32
N LYS A 133 68.77 -19.50 -18.15
CA LYS A 133 69.78 -18.58 -18.68
C LYS A 133 71.10 -18.65 -17.91
N ASP A 134 71.03 -18.94 -16.61
CA ASP A 134 72.23 -19.16 -15.77
C ASP A 134 73.00 -20.46 -16.14
N TRP A 135 72.40 -21.37 -16.91
CA TRP A 135 73.10 -22.55 -17.47
C TRP A 135 73.82 -22.30 -18.80
N PHE A 136 73.59 -21.16 -19.47
CA PHE A 136 74.27 -20.81 -20.72
C PHE A 136 75.46 -19.87 -20.55
N VAL A 137 75.89 -19.58 -19.32
CA VAL A 137 77.08 -18.74 -19.00
C VAL A 137 78.23 -19.55 -18.37
N LEU A 138 78.32 -20.85 -18.67
CA LEU A 138 79.53 -21.67 -18.46
C LEU A 138 79.81 -22.46 -19.73
#